data_AF-A0A2D9N4W4-F1
#
_entry.id   AF-A0A2D9N4W4-F1
#
_cell.length_a   1.000
_cell.length_b   1.000
_cell.length_c   1.000
_cell.angle_alpha   90.00
_cell.angle_beta   90.00
_cell.angle_gamma   90.00
#
_symmetry.space_group_name_H-M   'P 1'
#
loop_
_entity.id
_entity.type
_entity.pdbx_description
1 polymer ?
#
loop_
_entity_poly.entity_id
_entity_poly.type
_entity_poly.pdbx_seq_one_letter_code
_entity_poly.pdbx_strand_id
1 'polypeptide(L)'
;MNDLFNFVIRQLLTGYIGATLLLILYKIKGRKITYEQILNEVDPKTGLKKYYYKAFYLGLGFIILLILILTTIIGLNPKIYRPK
;
A
#
# COMPACT_ATOMS: atom_id res chain seq x y z
N MET A 1 24.36 1.16 -4.37
CA MET A 1 23.60 2.20 -3.64
C MET A 1 22.20 2.43 -4.20
N ASN A 2 22.03 2.52 -5.53
CA ASN A 2 20.69 2.74 -6.13
C ASN A 2 19.64 1.68 -5.78
N ASP A 3 20.01 0.39 -5.68
CA ASP A 3 19.02 -0.67 -5.43
C ASP A 3 18.48 -0.66 -4.01
N LEU A 4 19.34 -0.39 -3.03
CA LEU A 4 18.93 -0.27 -1.63
C LEU A 4 18.00 0.95 -1.43
N PHE A 5 18.34 2.06 -2.07
CA PHE A 5 17.53 3.28 -2.04
C PHE A 5 16.15 3.07 -2.71
N ASN A 6 16.13 2.45 -3.88
CA ASN A 6 14.90 2.10 -4.59
C ASN A 6 14.04 1.11 -3.79
N PHE A 7 14.66 0.16 -3.09
CA PHE A 7 13.96 -0.78 -2.22
C PHE A 7 13.29 -0.06 -1.04
N VAL A 8 14.02 0.82 -0.36
CA VAL A 8 13.48 1.61 0.77
C VAL A 8 12.34 2.53 0.30
N ILE A 9 12.49 3.20 -0.84
CA ILE A 9 11.42 4.03 -1.42
C ILE A 9 10.18 3.20 -1.73
N ARG A 10 10.33 2.02 -2.33
CA ARG A 10 9.20 1.13 -2.63
C ARG A 10 8.49 0.67 -1.35
N GLN A 11 9.24 0.36 -0.29
CA GLN A 11 8.65 0.00 0.98
C GLN A 11 7.89 1.16 1.63
N LEU A 12 8.46 2.37 1.59
CA LEU A 12 7.79 3.58 2.09
C LEU A 12 6.48 3.83 1.31
N LEU A 13 6.53 3.84 -0.02
CA LEU A 13 5.34 4.02 -0.85
C LEU A 13 4.25 2.98 -0.54
N THR A 14 4.63 1.71 -0.39
CA THR A 14 3.70 0.63 -0.02
C THR A 14 3.05 0.90 1.35
N GLY A 15 3.83 1.37 2.32
CA GLY A 15 3.34 1.77 3.64
C GLY A 15 2.35 2.94 3.59
N TYR A 16 2.65 3.99 2.82
CA TYR A 16 1.77 5.16 2.66
C TYR A 16 0.46 4.83 1.94
N ILE A 17 0.53 4.03 0.86
CA ILE A 17 -0.65 3.53 0.14
C ILE A 17 -1.50 2.67 1.07
N GLY A 18 -0.85 1.73 1.77
CA GLY A 18 -1.49 0.86 2.74
C GLY A 18 -2.18 1.60 3.88
N ALA A 19 -1.53 2.62 4.45
CA ALA A 19 -2.09 3.44 5.52
C ALA A 19 -3.32 4.24 5.04
N THR A 20 -3.26 4.77 3.82
CA THR A 20 -4.38 5.50 3.21
C THR A 20 -5.57 4.59 2.97
N LEU A 21 -5.34 3.40 2.41
CA LEU A 21 -6.40 2.41 2.20
C LEU A 21 -7.00 1.92 3.53
N LEU A 22 -6.17 1.74 4.55
CA LEU A 22 -6.63 1.36 5.89
C LEU A 22 -7.50 2.46 6.52
N LEU A 23 -7.13 3.73 6.34
CA LEU A 23 -7.93 4.88 6.77
C LEU A 23 -9.30 4.88 6.09
N ILE A 24 -9.35 4.69 4.77
CA ILE A 24 -10.59 4.62 4.00
C ILE A 24 -11.46 3.47 4.51
N LEU A 25 -10.88 2.28 4.69
CA LEU A 25 -11.59 1.09 5.16
C LEU A 25 -12.20 1.31 6.56
N TYR A 26 -11.48 1.97 7.46
CA TYR A 26 -12.01 2.31 8.78
C TYR A 26 -13.08 3.40 8.75
N LYS A 27 -12.97 4.40 7.86
CA LYS A 27 -14.02 5.39 7.65
C LYS A 27 -15.30 4.76 7.12
N ILE A 28 -15.20 3.83 6.16
CA ILE A 28 -16.37 3.08 5.64
C ILE A 28 -17.04 2.28 6.77
N LYS A 29 -16.26 1.72 7.70
CA LYS A 29 -16.77 1.01 8.88
C LYS A 29 -17.29 1.95 10.01
N GLY A 30 -17.34 3.26 9.78
CA GLY A 30 -17.80 4.24 10.77
C GLY A 30 -16.84 4.45 11.96
N ARG A 31 -15.59 3.99 11.88
CA ARG A 31 -14.60 4.20 12.95
C ARG A 31 -13.93 5.57 12.80
N LYS A 32 -13.89 6.32 13.91
CA LYS A 32 -13.12 7.56 14.02
C LYS A 32 -11.65 7.20 14.28
N ILE A 33 -10.89 6.93 13.22
CA ILE A 33 -9.44 6.78 13.26
C ILE A 33 -8.78 7.88 12.43
N THR A 34 -7.67 8.42 12.90
CA THR A 34 -6.89 9.41 12.17
C THR A 34 -5.69 8.77 11.48
N TYR A 35 -5.16 9.46 10.48
CA TYR A 35 -3.96 9.01 9.78
C TYR A 35 -2.74 8.91 10.70
N GLU A 36 -2.61 9.86 11.64
CA GLU A 36 -1.55 9.85 12.65
C GLU A 36 -1.63 8.63 13.58
N GLN A 37 -2.83 8.23 14.00
CA GLN A 37 -3.01 7.00 14.77
C GLN A 37 -2.56 5.76 13.98
N ILE A 38 -2.85 5.70 12.69
CA ILE A 38 -2.42 4.58 11.83
C ILE A 38 -0.87 4.53 11.73
N LEU A 39 -0.21 5.68 11.65
CA LEU A 39 1.25 5.73 11.47
C LEU A 39 2.05 5.59 12.77
N ASN A 40 1.51 6.10 13.87
CA ASN A 40 2.26 6.33 15.10
C ASN A 40 1.75 5.54 16.31
N GLU A 41 0.56 4.93 16.26
CA GLU A 41 0.06 4.16 17.39
C GLU A 41 0.89 2.88 17.56
N VAL A 42 1.48 2.74 18.74
CA VAL A 42 2.30 1.60 19.15
C VAL A 42 1.47 0.72 20.08
N ASP A 43 1.52 -0.59 19.85
CA ASP A 43 0.87 -1.55 20.74
C ASP A 43 1.68 -1.66 22.04
N PRO A 44 1.10 -1.34 23.21
CA PRO A 44 1.82 -1.34 24.48
C PRO A 44 2.29 -2.74 24.90
N LYS A 45 1.74 -3.82 24.35
CA LYS A 45 2.15 -5.19 24.66
C LYS A 45 3.41 -5.64 23.92
N THR A 46 3.65 -5.07 22.74
CA THR A 46 4.74 -5.54 21.85
C THR A 46 5.75 -4.45 21.52
N GLY A 47 5.43 -3.18 21.78
CA GLY A 47 6.28 -2.05 21.38
C GLY A 47 6.32 -1.81 19.86
N LEU A 48 5.54 -2.56 19.08
CA LEU A 48 5.48 -2.45 17.62
C LEU A 48 4.35 -1.52 17.18
N LYS A 49 4.53 -0.87 16.02
CA LYS A 49 3.46 -0.06 15.41
C LYS A 49 2.23 -0.92 15.13
N LYS A 50 1.14 -0.64 15.83
CA LYS A 50 -0.10 -1.44 15.89
C LYS A 50 -0.75 -1.67 14.53
N TYR A 51 -0.72 -0.66 13.67
CA TYR A 51 -1.35 -0.71 12.35
C TYR A 51 -0.36 -0.94 11.20
N TYR A 52 0.95 -0.92 11.47
CA TYR A 52 1.97 -0.98 10.43
C TYR A 52 1.85 -2.24 9.57
N TYR A 53 1.75 -3.41 10.19
CA TYR A 53 1.59 -4.68 9.45
C TYR A 53 0.28 -4.71 8.66
N LYS A 54 -0.84 -4.26 9.25
CA LYS A 54 -2.13 -4.23 8.55
C LYS A 54 -2.09 -3.30 7.34
N ALA A 55 -1.52 -2.10 7.50
CA ALA A 55 -1.33 -1.16 6.40
C ALA A 55 -0.43 -1.76 5.33
N PHE A 56 0.72 -2.34 5.72
CA PHE A 56 1.68 -2.93 4.78
C PHE A 56 1.06 -4.04 3.92
N TYR A 57 0.42 -5.04 4.52
CA TYR A 57 -0.24 -6.13 3.76
C TYR A 57 -1.35 -5.62 2.86
N LEU A 58 -2.08 -4.60 3.30
CA LEU A 58 -3.19 -4.05 2.54
C LEU A 58 -2.68 -3.22 1.34
N GLY A 59 -1.59 -2.48 1.50
CA GLY A 59 -0.88 -1.81 0.41
C GLY A 59 -0.28 -2.81 -0.58
N LEU A 60 0.34 -3.88 -0.09
CA LEU A 60 0.96 -4.92 -0.93
C LEU A 60 -0.10 -5.67 -1.75
N GLY A 61 -1.23 -6.04 -1.14
CA GLY A 61 -2.37 -6.64 -1.85
C GLY A 61 -2.96 -5.71 -2.91
N PHE A 62 -3.07 -4.42 -2.63
CA PHE A 62 -3.53 -3.43 -3.61
C PHE A 62 -2.57 -3.30 -4.81
N ILE A 63 -1.26 -3.29 -4.57
CA ILE A 63 -0.26 -3.25 -5.64
C ILE A 63 -0.35 -4.50 -6.52
N ILE A 64 -0.49 -5.69 -5.92
CA ILE A 64 -0.67 -6.95 -6.68
C ILE A 64 -1.93 -6.88 -7.54
N LEU A 65 -3.05 -6.42 -6.98
CA LEU A 65 -4.30 -6.27 -7.72
C LEU A 65 -4.15 -5.29 -8.89
N LEU A 66 -3.47 -4.17 -8.65
CA LEU A 66 -3.23 -3.13 -9.66
C LEU A 66 -2.35 -3.67 -10.79
N ILE A 67 -1.31 -4.46 -10.47
CA ILE A 67 -0.49 -5.16 -11.46
C ILE A 67 -1.34 -6.11 -12.29
N LEU A 68 -2.19 -6.94 -11.66
CA LEU A 68 -3.06 -7.88 -12.38
C LEU A 68 -4.04 -7.16 -13.31
N ILE A 69 -4.62 -6.04 -12.88
CA ILE A 69 -5.51 -5.21 -13.71
C ILE A 69 -4.72 -4.65 -14.90
N LEU A 70 -3.54 -4.06 -14.67
CA LEU A 70 -2.70 -3.52 -15.73
C LEU A 70 -2.28 -4.59 -16.73
N THR A 71 -1.84 -5.77 -16.28
CA THR A 71 -1.48 -6.87 -17.19
C THR A 71 -2.67 -7.35 -18.00
N THR A 72 -3.87 -7.36 -17.42
CA THR A 72 -5.09 -7.74 -18.12
C THR A 72 -5.47 -6.70 -19.18
N ILE A 73 -5.42 -5.40 -18.85
CA ILE A 73 -5.70 -4.31 -19.80
C ILE A 73 -4.67 -4.28 -20.94
N ILE A 74 -3.38 -4.44 -20.62
CA ILE A 74 -2.30 -4.51 -21.62
C ILE A 74 -2.48 -5.74 -22.52
N GLY A 75 -2.84 -6.90 -21.94
CA GLY A 75 -3.12 -8.13 -22.69
C GLY A 75 -4.37 -8.05 -23.58
N LEU A 76 -5.38 -7.26 -23.18
CA LEU A 76 -6.62 -7.05 -23.94
C LEU A 76 -6.47 -6.04 -25.08
N ASN A 77 -5.46 -5.15 -25.07
CA ASN A 77 -5.24 -4.17 -26.13
C ASN A 77 -3.76 -4.07 -26.55
N PRO A 78 -3.27 -4.97 -27.43
CA PRO A 78 -1.88 -4.96 -27.88
C PRO A 78 -1.50 -3.72 -28.72
N LYS A 79 -2.45 -2.83 -29.06
CA LYS A 79 -2.18 -1.60 -29.83
C LYS A 79 -1.53 -0.47 -29.01
N ILE A 80 -1.49 -0.57 -27.68
CA ILE A 80 -0.90 0.49 -26.81
C ILE A 80 0.62 0.33 -26.65
N TYR A 81 1.16 -0.88 -26.87
CA TYR A 81 2.61 -1.14 -26.84
C TYR A 81 3.14 -1.38 -28.25
N ARG A 82 3.11 -0.34 -29.10
CA ARG A 82 4.01 -0.31 -30.25
C ARG A 82 5.35 0.25 -29.77
N PRO A 83 6.39 -0.57 -29.56
CA PRO A 83 7.73 -0.02 -29.55
C PRO A 83 7.96 0.59 -30.94
N LYS A 84 8.32 1.87 -30.97
CA LYS A 84 8.99 2.45 -32.14
C LYS A 84 10.45 2.03 -32.10
#